data_AF-A0A656K0H1-F1
#
_entry.id   AF-A0A656K0H1-F1
#
_cell.length_a   1.000
_cell.length_b   1.000
_cell.length_c   1.000
_cell.angle_alpha   90.00
_cell.angle_beta   90.00
_cell.angle_gamma   90.00
#
_symmetry.space_group_name_H-M   'P 1'
#
loop_
_entity.id
_entity.type
_entity.pdbx_description
1 polymer ?
#
loop_
_entity_poly.entity_id
_entity_poly.type
_entity_poly.pdbx_seq_one_letter_code
_entity_poly.pdbx_strand_id
1 'polypeptide(L)' 'MSQVHTIAVLVGSLRKESINRKIALALAELAPATLKLNIIEIGDLPLYNEDIDGDSPPPAYSAFR' A
#
# COMPACT_ATOMS: atom_id res chain seq x y z
N MET A 1 8.57 -23.92 13.71
CA MET A 1 8.76 -22.54 13.24
C MET A 1 7.39 -22.00 12.89
N SER A 2 6.96 -20.89 13.48
CA SER A 2 5.69 -20.24 13.09
C SER A 2 5.85 -19.58 11.72
N GLN A 3 4.85 -19.75 10.85
CA GLN A 3 4.83 -19.12 9.53
C GLN A 3 4.70 -17.59 9.68
N VAL A 4 5.56 -16.85 8.99
CA VAL A 4 5.46 -15.38 8.89
C VAL A 4 4.58 -15.03 7.70
N HIS A 5 3.54 -14.22 7.92
CA HIS A 5 2.64 -13.75 6.88
C HIS A 5 2.98 -12.31 6.51
N THR A 6 3.11 -12.04 5.22
CA THR A 6 3.29 -10.67 4.72
C THR A 6 1.93 -10.08 4.37
N ILE A 7 1.60 -8.94 4.99
CA ILE A 7 0.30 -8.28 4.88
C ILE A 7 0.50 -6.94 4.16
N ALA A 8 -0.14 -6.77 3.01
CA ALA A 8 -0.22 -5.48 2.33
C ALA A 8 -1.27 -4.60 3.03
N VAL A 9 -0.89 -3.38 3.40
CA VAL A 9 -1.75 -2.41 4.09
C VAL A 9 -2.01 -1.24 3.17
N LEU A 10 -3.28 -1.02 2.82
CA LEU A 10 -3.71 0.13 2.03
C LEU A 10 -4.20 1.25 2.95
N VAL A 11 -3.61 2.44 2.81
CA VAL A 11 -4.04 3.63 3.54
C VAL A 11 -4.82 4.54 2.60
N GLY A 12 -6.14 4.61 2.77
CA GLY A 12 -7.04 5.38 1.91
C GLY A 12 -6.98 6.91 2.06
N SER A 13 -5.89 7.47 2.57
CA SER A 13 -5.75 8.92 2.72
C SER A 13 -4.31 9.35 2.47
N LEU A 14 -4.15 10.22 1.47
CA LEU A 14 -2.85 10.73 0.98
C LEU A 14 -2.35 11.97 1.73
N ARG A 15 -3.19 12.60 2.56
CA ARG A 15 -2.80 13.81 3.29
C ARG A 15 -1.67 13.49 4.28
N LYS A 16 -0.72 14.40 4.42
CA LYS A 16 0.44 14.28 5.32
C LYS A 16 0.05 13.88 6.76
N GLU A 17 -1.03 14.46 7.28
CA GLU A 17 -1.50 14.24 8.65
C GLU A 17 -2.60 13.17 8.79
N SER A 18 -2.68 12.20 7.86
CA SER A 18 -3.65 11.11 7.88
C SER A 18 -3.64 10.33 9.20
N ILE A 19 -4.78 10.34 9.91
CA ILE A 19 -4.97 9.51 11.12
C ILE A 19 -4.90 8.02 10.75
N ASN A 20 -5.44 7.62 9.59
CA ASN A 20 -5.36 6.25 9.10
C ASN A 20 -3.91 5.79 8.89
N ARG A 21 -3.03 6.67 8.41
CA ARG A 21 -1.59 6.36 8.27
C ARG A 21 -0.95 6.15 9.64
N LYS A 22 -1.25 7.03 10.61
CA LYS A 22 -0.74 6.91 11.99
C LYS A 22 -1.17 5.59 12.63
N ILE A 23 -2.42 5.17 12.43
CA ILE A 23 -2.93 3.87 12.91
C ILE A 23 -2.20 2.71 12.22
N ALA A 24 -2.03 2.75 10.90
CA ALA A 24 -1.34 1.68 10.16
C ALA A 24 0.11 1.47 10.65
N LEU A 25 0.83 2.56 10.92
CA LEU A 25 2.18 2.50 11.50
C LEU A 25 2.18 1.91 12.91
N ALA A 26 1.25 2.33 13.77
CA ALA A 26 1.14 1.79 15.13
C ALA A 26 0.81 0.29 15.13
N LEU A 27 -0.05 -0.17 14.21
CA LEU A 27 -0.37 -1.59 14.05
C LEU A 27 0.84 -2.41 13.56
N ALA A 28 1.67 -1.84 12.70
CA ALA A 28 2.90 -2.49 12.24
C ALA A 28 3.93 -2.63 13.38
N GLU A 29 4.01 -1.65 14.28
CA GLU A 29 4.87 -1.68 15.47
C GLU A 29 4.40 -2.71 16.51
N LEU A 30 3.08 -2.83 16.69
CA LEU A 30 2.47 -3.78 17.64
C LEU A 30 2.33 -5.20 17.07
N ALA A 31 2.64 -5.41 15.79
CA ALA A 31 2.43 -6.70 15.15
C ALA A 31 3.31 -7.79 15.80
N PRO A 32 2.77 -9.00 16.03
CA PRO A 32 3.59 -10.12 16.46
C PRO A 32 4.59 -10.49 15.36
N ALA A 33 5.70 -11.16 15.72
CA ALA A 33 6.73 -11.58 14.77
C ALA A 33 6.23 -12.51 13.64
N THR A 34 5.02 -13.06 13.77
CA THR A 34 4.35 -13.87 12.74
C THR A 34 3.67 -13.02 11.66
N LEU A 35 3.58 -11.70 11.81
CA LEU A 35 2.97 -10.77 10.88
C LEU A 35 3.97 -9.68 10.47
N LYS A 36 4.13 -9.49 9.17
CA LYS A 36 4.91 -8.39 8.59
C LYS A 36 3.97 -7.49 7.80
N LEU A 37 3.63 -6.32 8.36
CA LEU A 37 2.76 -5.35 7.72
C LEU A 37 3.57 -4.36 6.88
N ASN A 38 3.22 -4.21 5.61
CA ASN A 38 3.85 -3.26 4.70
C ASN A 38 2.79 -2.31 4.14
N ILE A 39 2.97 -1.01 4.35
CA ILE A 39 2.12 0.01 3.71
C ILE A 39 2.49 0.06 2.23
N ILE A 40 1.49 -0.11 1.36
CA ILE A 40 1.66 0.05 -0.09
C ILE A 40 1.16 1.43 -0.48
N GLU A 41 2.04 2.22 -1.09
CA GLU A 41 1.72 3.58 -1.53
C GLU A 41 0.85 3.53 -2.80
N ILE A 42 -0.30 4.18 -2.73
CA ILE A 42 -1.28 4.28 -3.84
C ILE A 42 -1.41 5.70 -4.39
N GLY A 43 -0.65 6.65 -3.83
CA GLY A 43 -0.79 8.08 -4.16
C GLY A 43 -0.37 8.46 -5.57
N ASP A 44 0.52 7.67 -6.16
CA ASP A 44 1.01 7.88 -7.52
C ASP A 44 0.14 7.18 -8.58
N LEU A 45 -0.82 6.36 -8.17
CA LEU A 45 -1.74 5.71 -9.10
C LEU A 45 -2.69 6.75 -9.69
N PRO A 46 -2.77 6.88 -11.02
CA PRO A 46 -3.78 7.71 -11.65
C PRO A 46 -5.16 7.12 -11.38
N LEU A 47 -6.18 7.97 -11.53
CA LEU A 47 -7.55 7.48 -11.62
C LEU A 47 -7.63 6.52 -12.81
N TYR A 48 -8.36 5.43 -12.62
CA TYR A 48 -8.60 4.46 -13.68
C TYR A 48 -9.13 5.14 -14.94
N ASN A 49 -8.51 4.83 -16.07
CA ASN A 49 -8.97 5.17 -17.41
C ASN A 49 -8.54 4.04 -18.36
N GLU A 50 -9.49 3.47 -19.10
CA GLU A 50 -9.26 2.38 -20.05
C GLU A 50 -8.30 2.78 -21.17
N ASP A 51 -8.30 4.06 -21.59
CA ASP A 51 -7.41 4.59 -22.64
C ASP A 51 -5.92 4.40 -22.32
N ILE A 52 -5.58 4.33 -21.02
CA ILE A 52 -4.21 4.20 -20.52
C ILE A 52 -3.94 2.84 -19.87
N ASP A 53 -4.86 1.88 -19.96
CA ASP A 53 -4.71 0.53 -19.39
C ASP A 53 -4.31 -0.54 -20.43
N GLY A 54 -3.98 -0.11 -21.65
CA GLY A 54 -3.53 -0.96 -22.75
C GLY A 54 -2.01 -1.17 -22.82
N ASP A 55 -1.46 -1.19 -24.04
CA ASP A 55 -0.06 -1.57 -24.31
C ASP A 55 1.00 -0.59 -23.76
N SER A 56 0.60 0.64 -23.41
CA SER A 56 1.50 1.67 -22.88
C SER A 56 0.96 2.27 -21.57
N PRO A 57 0.98 1.50 -20.47
CA PRO A 57 0.44 1.98 -19.20
C PRO A 57 1.35 3.04 -18.55
N PRO A 58 0.79 3.88 -17.64
CA PRO A 58 1.57 4.80 -16.85
C PRO A 58 2.67 4.09 -16.05
N PRO A 59 3.88 4.68 -15.90
CA PRO A 59 4.96 4.09 -15.09
C PRO A 59 4.56 3.74 -13.65
N ALA A 60 3.58 4.47 -13.10
CA ALA A 60 3.02 4.21 -11.77
C ALA A 60 2.42 2.80 -11.62
N TYR A 61 1.89 2.20 -12.70
CA TYR A 61 1.36 0.83 -12.67
C TYR A 61 2.47 -0.18 -12.46
N SER A 62 3.62 0.00 -13.12
CA SER A 62 4.79 -0.86 -12.94
C SER A 62 5.44 -0.68 -11.58
N ALA A 63 5.43 0.52 -11.02
CA ALA A 63 5.96 0.79 -9.68
C ALA A 63 5.09 0.18 -8.55
N PHE A 64 3.78 0.03 -8.79
CA PHE A 64 2.83 -0.52 -7.81
C PHE A 64 2.75 -2.06 -7.80
N ARG A 65 3.02 -2.72 -8.93
CA ARG A 65 2.98 -4.17 -9.11
C ARG A 65 4.21 -4.87 -8.52
#